data_AF-A0A8S0FFE4-F1
#
_entry.id   AF-A0A8S0FFE4-F1
#
_cell.length_a   1.000
_cell.length_b   1.000
_cell.length_c   1.000
_cell.angle_alpha   90.00
_cell.angle_beta   90.00
_cell.angle_gamma   90.00
#
_symmetry.space_group_name_H-M   'P 1'
#
loop_
_entity.id
_entity.type
_entity.pdbx_description
1 polymer ?
#
loop_
_entity_poly.entity_id
_entity_poly.type
_entity_poly.pdbx_seq_one_letter_code
_entity_poly.pdbx_strand_id
1 'polypeptide(L)'
;MYYHSNFLTQIERLKPVHVIIFSPFNIKRCLGKVPVTFVPRTIAIIDFVALINGSYCSVPEADVSLSRKQHQVLSCIANQMTTEDILEKLKISLKTFYCHKHNIMMILNLKRINELVRHQHINYLV
;
A
#
# COMPACT_ATOMS: atom_id res chain seq x y z
N MET A 1 -1.65 -5.84 4.47
CA MET A 1 -2.10 -6.59 3.25
C MET A 1 -0.87 -7.02 2.45
N TYR A 2 -0.45 -8.29 2.60
CA TYR A 2 0.74 -8.82 1.93
C TYR A 2 0.50 -9.02 0.43
N TYR A 3 1.06 -8.15 -0.41
CA TYR A 3 1.16 -8.36 -1.86
C TYR A 3 2.23 -9.41 -2.19
N HIS A 4 2.11 -10.60 -1.61
CA HIS A 4 2.94 -11.76 -1.92
C HIS A 4 2.23 -12.63 -2.97
N SER A 5 3.06 -13.30 -3.78
CA SER A 5 2.75 -13.92 -5.08
C SER A 5 1.42 -14.65 -5.16
N ASN A 6 1.03 -15.42 -4.14
CA ASN A 6 -0.18 -16.24 -4.19
C ASN A 6 -1.47 -15.42 -4.35
N PHE A 7 -1.59 -14.25 -3.71
CA PHE A 7 -2.78 -13.41 -3.84
C PHE A 7 -2.84 -12.72 -5.20
N LEU A 8 -1.69 -12.27 -5.71
CA LEU A 8 -1.60 -11.69 -7.06
C LEU A 8 -2.00 -12.73 -8.12
N THR A 9 -1.52 -13.97 -8.00
CA THR A 9 -1.88 -15.06 -8.91
C THR A 9 -3.38 -15.38 -8.85
N GLN A 10 -4.01 -15.31 -7.68
CA GLN A 10 -5.45 -15.48 -7.55
C GLN A 10 -6.23 -14.34 -8.24
N ILE A 11 -5.83 -13.08 -8.01
CA ILE A 11 -6.44 -11.93 -8.70
C ILE A 11 -6.28 -12.04 -10.22
N GLU A 12 -5.09 -12.41 -10.70
CA GLU A 12 -4.83 -12.57 -12.13
C GLU A 12 -5.74 -13.63 -12.76
N ARG A 13 -6.04 -14.72 -12.05
CA ARG A 13 -6.99 -15.76 -12.50
C ARG A 13 -8.42 -15.26 -12.60
N LEU A 14 -8.85 -14.38 -11.67
CA LEU A 14 -10.20 -13.80 -11.68
C LEU A 14 -10.42 -12.85 -12.86
N LYS A 15 -9.36 -12.31 -13.46
CA LYS A 15 -9.40 -11.31 -14.54
C LYS A 15 -10.39 -10.17 -14.25
N PRO A 16 -10.26 -9.48 -13.10
CA PRO A 16 -11.20 -8.42 -12.74
C PRO A 16 -11.08 -7.24 -13.71
N VAL A 17 -12.22 -6.62 -14.02
CA VAL A 17 -12.28 -5.36 -14.79
C VAL A 17 -11.79 -4.19 -13.93
N HIS A 18 -12.00 -4.25 -12.61
CA HIS A 18 -11.59 -3.23 -11.64
C HIS A 18 -11.45 -3.89 -10.26
N VAL A 19 -10.44 -3.48 -9.48
CA VAL A 19 -10.28 -3.85 -8.07
C VAL A 19 -10.47 -2.64 -7.15
N ILE A 20 -11.31 -2.78 -6.13
CA ILE A 20 -11.47 -1.78 -5.06
C ILE A 20 -10.72 -2.28 -3.82
N ILE A 21 -9.85 -1.44 -3.26
CA ILE A 21 -9.02 -1.78 -2.09
C ILE A 21 -9.31 -0.82 -0.94
N PHE A 22 -9.72 -1.39 0.20
CA PHE A 22 -9.96 -0.63 1.43
C PHE A 22 -8.66 -0.38 2.20
N SER A 23 -8.03 0.75 1.92
CA SER A 23 -6.70 1.10 2.43
C SER A 23 -6.49 2.62 2.40
N PRO A 24 -5.80 3.20 3.41
CA PRO A 24 -5.39 4.60 3.41
C PRO A 24 -4.24 4.89 2.44
N PHE A 25 -3.62 3.84 1.88
CA PHE A 25 -2.54 3.97 0.92
C PHE A 25 -3.06 4.03 -0.52
N ASN A 26 -2.60 4.99 -1.31
CA ASN A 26 -2.66 4.92 -2.76
C ASN A 26 -1.33 4.37 -3.29
N ILE A 27 -1.35 3.15 -3.83
CA ILE A 27 -0.16 2.47 -4.34
C ILE A 27 -0.19 2.44 -5.87
N LYS A 28 0.64 3.28 -6.48
CA LYS A 28 0.71 3.40 -7.95
C LYS A 28 1.06 2.06 -8.60
N ARG A 29 0.24 1.64 -9.58
CA ARG A 29 0.42 0.43 -10.41
C ARG A 29 0.60 -0.86 -9.59
N CYS A 30 -0.09 -0.99 -8.46
CA CYS A 30 0.05 -2.16 -7.58
C CYS A 30 -0.38 -3.49 -8.24
N LEU A 31 -1.35 -3.45 -9.16
CA LEU A 31 -1.86 -4.61 -9.91
C LEU A 31 -1.61 -4.50 -11.43
N GLY A 32 -0.48 -3.90 -11.82
CA GLY A 32 -0.10 -3.78 -13.22
C GLY A 32 -1.03 -2.87 -14.02
N LYS A 33 -1.73 -3.43 -15.02
CA LYS A 33 -2.67 -2.70 -15.90
C LYS A 33 -4.11 -2.69 -15.37
N VAL A 34 -4.43 -3.53 -14.38
CA VAL A 34 -5.79 -3.59 -13.82
C VAL A 34 -6.07 -2.27 -13.10
N PRO A 35 -7.20 -1.59 -13.40
CA PRO A 35 -7.63 -0.41 -12.67
C PRO A 35 -7.83 -0.73 -11.18
N VAL A 36 -7.29 0.14 -10.32
CA VAL A 36 -7.42 0.00 -8.87
C VAL A 36 -7.90 1.32 -8.27
N THR A 37 -8.98 1.26 -7.49
CA THR A 37 -9.43 2.38 -6.65
C THR A 37 -9.15 2.05 -5.20
N PHE A 38 -8.45 2.95 -4.53
CA PHE A 38 -8.24 2.88 -3.08
C PHE A 38 -9.33 3.71 -2.40
N VAL A 39 -9.93 3.14 -1.36
CA VAL A 39 -10.97 3.80 -0.56
C VAL A 39 -10.66 3.68 0.92
N PRO A 40 -10.99 4.69 1.74
CA PRO A 40 -10.87 4.55 3.18
C PRO A 40 -11.86 3.50 3.69
N ARG A 41 -11.50 2.80 4.78
CA ARG A 41 -12.42 1.84 5.45
C ARG A 41 -13.66 2.52 6.03
N THR A 42 -13.61 3.83 6.19
CA THR A 42 -14.69 4.68 6.72
C THR A 42 -15.61 5.22 5.63
N ILE A 43 -15.48 4.77 4.37
CA ILE A 43 -16.38 5.17 3.28
C ILE A 43 -17.85 4.95 3.69
N ALA A 44 -18.70 5.95 3.42
CA ALA A 44 -20.13 5.83 3.71
C ALA A 44 -20.75 4.76 2.80
N ILE A 45 -21.76 4.04 3.31
CA ILE A 45 -22.43 2.97 2.56
C ILE A 45 -22.98 3.48 1.22
N ILE A 46 -23.54 4.70 1.21
CA ILE A 46 -24.08 5.30 -0.01
C ILE A 46 -23.00 5.52 -1.08
N ASP A 47 -21.82 5.99 -0.69
CA ASP A 47 -20.69 6.20 -1.60
C ASP A 47 -20.11 4.87 -2.08
N PHE A 48 -20.07 3.86 -1.21
CA PHE A 48 -19.64 2.52 -1.59
C PHE A 48 -20.60 1.89 -2.61
N VAL A 49 -21.92 2.03 -2.41
CA VAL A 49 -22.94 1.53 -3.34
C VAL A 49 -22.84 2.24 -4.70
N ALA A 50 -22.63 3.56 -4.72
CA ALA A 50 -22.42 4.29 -5.96
C ALA A 50 -21.13 3.84 -6.67
N LEU A 51 -20.04 3.62 -5.94
CA LEU A 51 -18.77 3.14 -6.48
C LEU A 51 -18.89 1.75 -7.15
N ILE A 52 -19.54 0.78 -6.50
CA ILE A 52 -19.72 -0.57 -7.09
C ILE A 52 -20.61 -0.54 -8.33
N ASN A 53 -21.55 0.41 -8.40
CA ASN A 53 -22.45 0.58 -9.53
C ASN A 53 -21.82 1.41 -10.67
N GLY A 54 -20.55 1.81 -10.55
CA GLY A 54 -19.85 2.61 -11.55
C GLY A 54 -20.38 4.05 -11.66
N SER A 55 -21.13 4.51 -10.67
CA SER A 55 -21.61 5.89 -10.61
C SER A 55 -20.50 6.82 -10.11
N TYR A 56 -20.53 8.08 -10.53
CA TYR A 56 -19.58 9.07 -10.04
C TYR A 56 -19.80 9.29 -8.54
N CYS A 57 -18.75 9.05 -7.76
CA CYS A 57 -18.68 9.42 -6.35
C CYS A 57 -17.43 10.26 -6.13
N SER A 58 -17.55 11.30 -5.30
CA SER A 58 -16.42 12.00 -4.71
C SER A 58 -15.75 11.09 -3.67
N VAL A 59 -15.12 10.02 -4.14
CA VAL A 59 -14.38 9.11 -3.28
C VAL A 59 -13.25 9.90 -2.64
N PRO A 60 -13.10 9.90 -1.31
CA PRO A 60 -12.00 10.58 -0.65
C PRO A 60 -10.66 10.08 -1.21
N GLU A 61 -9.77 11.00 -1.58
CA GLU A 61 -8.42 10.64 -1.98
C GLU A 61 -7.73 9.92 -0.82
N ALA A 62 -6.94 8.88 -1.12
CA ALA A 62 -6.23 8.14 -0.09
C ALA A 62 -5.23 9.05 0.64
N ASP A 63 -5.17 8.92 1.96
CA ASP A 63 -4.34 9.77 2.85
C ASP A 63 -2.85 9.75 2.50
N VAL A 64 -2.34 8.63 1.97
CA VAL A 64 -0.90 8.42 1.77
C VAL A 64 -0.60 7.81 0.41
N SER A 65 0.11 8.54 -0.46
CA SER A 65 0.57 8.03 -1.75
C SER A 65 1.97 7.41 -1.67
N LEU A 66 2.11 6.12 -2.02
CA LEU A 66 3.38 5.39 -2.05
C LEU A 66 3.61 4.74 -3.42
N SER A 67 4.87 4.62 -3.83
CA SER A 67 5.23 3.66 -4.88
C SER A 67 5.12 2.22 -4.37
N ARG A 68 4.97 1.27 -5.29
CA ARG A 68 4.98 -0.17 -4.95
C ARG A 68 6.22 -0.57 -4.14
N LYS A 69 7.40 -0.04 -4.49
CA LYS A 69 8.65 -0.37 -3.82
C LYS A 69 8.75 0.25 -2.42
N GLN A 70 8.29 1.49 -2.25
CA GLN A 70 8.18 2.11 -0.92
C GLN A 70 7.21 1.34 -0.02
N HIS A 71 6.03 0.97 -0.51
CA HIS A 71 5.07 0.18 0.26
C HIS A 71 5.67 -1.19 0.66
N GLN A 72 6.43 -1.84 -0.22
CA GLN A 72 7.12 -3.10 0.10
C GLN A 72 8.16 -2.93 1.21
N VAL A 73 9.03 -1.92 1.11
CA VAL A 73 10.02 -1.60 2.16
C VAL A 73 9.32 -1.29 3.48
N LEU A 74 8.28 -0.44 3.44
CA LEU A 74 7.48 -0.07 4.62
C LEU A 74 6.83 -1.30 5.27
N SER A 75 6.25 -2.19 4.47
CA SER A 75 5.64 -3.43 4.97
C SER A 75 6.69 -4.34 5.64
N CYS A 76 7.88 -4.50 5.05
CA CYS A 76 8.93 -5.29 5.67
C CYS A 76 9.42 -4.69 6.99
N ILE A 77 9.57 -3.36 7.07
CA ILE A 77 9.95 -2.67 8.31
C ILE A 77 8.87 -2.84 9.38
N ALA A 78 7.58 -2.68 9.03
CA ALA A 78 6.46 -2.88 9.95
C ALA A 78 6.41 -4.31 10.50
N ASN A 79 6.84 -5.30 9.70
CA ASN A 79 6.95 -6.70 10.08
C ASN A 79 8.31 -7.06 10.72
N GLN A 80 9.08 -6.06 11.17
CA GLN A 80 10.32 -6.23 11.94
C GLN A 80 11.39 -7.07 11.23
N MET A 81 11.40 -7.10 9.90
CA MET A 81 12.46 -7.75 9.13
C MET A 81 13.80 -7.03 9.33
N THR A 82 14.90 -7.77 9.37
CA THR A 82 16.25 -7.18 9.41
C THR A 82 16.56 -6.44 8.12
N THR A 83 17.57 -5.56 8.14
CA THR A 83 17.95 -4.83 6.92
C THR A 83 18.40 -5.82 5.85
N GLU A 84 19.21 -6.79 6.23
CA GLU A 84 19.77 -7.85 5.39
C GLU A 84 18.65 -8.65 4.70
N ASP A 85 17.66 -9.12 5.47
CA ASP A 85 16.51 -9.85 4.93
C ASP A 85 15.70 -9.01 3.93
N ILE A 86 15.58 -7.69 4.18
CA ILE A 86 14.87 -6.77 3.28
C ILE A 86 15.62 -6.63 1.95
N LEU A 87 16.94 -6.45 2.01
CA LEU A 87 17.77 -6.31 0.81
C LEU A 87 17.67 -7.57 -0.06
N GLU A 88 17.78 -8.75 0.57
CA GLU A 88 17.67 -10.04 -0.10
C GLU A 88 16.26 -10.22 -0.70
N LYS A 89 15.21 -10.07 0.12
CA LYS A 89 13.81 -10.30 -0.29
C LYS A 89 13.37 -9.36 -1.41
N LEU A 90 13.76 -8.09 -1.35
CA LEU A 90 13.34 -7.08 -2.32
C LEU A 90 14.29 -6.95 -3.51
N LYS A 91 15.46 -7.61 -3.45
CA LYS A 91 16.55 -7.53 -4.43
C LYS A 91 16.96 -6.08 -4.72
N ILE A 92 17.27 -5.33 -3.65
CA ILE A 92 17.69 -3.92 -3.73
C ILE A 92 19.04 -3.72 -3.02
N SER A 93 19.78 -2.69 -3.42
CA SER A 93 21.02 -2.31 -2.74
C SER A 93 20.73 -1.61 -1.41
N LEU A 94 21.73 -1.62 -0.51
CA LEU A 94 21.68 -0.89 0.77
C LEU A 94 21.39 0.61 0.55
N LYS A 95 22.02 1.23 -0.46
CA LYS A 95 21.78 2.62 -0.83
C LYS A 95 20.31 2.86 -1.20
N THR A 96 19.76 2.00 -2.06
CA THR A 96 18.36 2.10 -2.50
C THR A 96 17.39 1.92 -1.33
N PHE A 97 17.67 0.98 -0.41
CA PHE A 97 16.88 0.80 0.81
C PHE A 97 16.84 2.08 1.65
N TYR A 98 17.99 2.71 1.93
CA TYR A 98 18.03 3.93 2.71
C TYR A 98 17.32 5.11 2.03
N CYS A 99 17.42 5.24 0.71
CA CYS A 99 16.65 6.23 -0.05
C CYS A 99 15.14 6.00 0.11
N HIS A 100 14.68 4.76 -0.03
CA HIS A 100 13.26 4.45 0.19
C HIS A 100 12.83 4.72 1.63
N LYS A 101 13.62 4.29 2.64
CA LYS A 101 13.35 4.54 4.05
C LYS A 101 13.20 6.03 4.35
N HIS A 102 14.09 6.86 3.82
CA HIS A 102 14.01 8.32 3.96
C HIS A 102 12.74 8.89 3.32
N ASN A 103 12.45 8.52 2.08
CA ASN A 103 11.25 9.02 1.39
C ASN A 103 9.96 8.58 2.09
N ILE A 104 9.92 7.36 2.64
CA ILE A 104 8.79 6.86 3.43
C ILE A 104 8.60 7.71 4.70
N MET A 105 9.69 8.00 5.43
CA MET A 105 9.62 8.86 6.61
C MET A 105 9.09 10.26 6.25
N MET A 106 9.53 10.84 5.14
CA MET A 106 9.01 12.13 4.64
C MET A 106 7.51 12.07 4.33
N ILE A 107 7.06 11.05 3.59
CA ILE A 107 5.66 10.87 3.20
C ILE A 107 4.75 10.65 4.42
N LEU A 108 5.23 9.92 5.43
CA LEU A 108 4.49 9.64 6.66
C LEU A 108 4.73 10.69 7.76
N ASN A 109 5.50 11.75 7.47
CA ASN A 109 5.89 12.78 8.43
C ASN A 109 6.49 12.23 9.74
N LEU A 110 7.36 11.22 9.62
CA LEU A 110 8.05 10.58 10.74
C LEU A 110 9.44 11.20 10.92
N LYS A 111 9.81 11.52 12.16
CA LYS A 111 11.18 11.94 12.49
C LYS A 111 12.10 10.73 12.61
N ARG A 112 11.58 9.61 13.09
CA ARG A 112 12.31 8.35 13.26
C ARG A 112 11.47 7.18 12.79
N ILE A 113 12.10 6.20 12.13
CA ILE A 113 11.38 5.05 11.61
C ILE A 113 10.64 4.26 12.71
N ASN A 114 11.15 4.25 13.94
CA ASN A 114 10.52 3.57 15.07
C ASN A 114 9.18 4.21 15.48
N GLU A 115 8.90 5.45 15.07
CA GLU A 115 7.59 6.09 15.29
C GLU A 115 6.48 5.42 14.47
N LEU A 116 6.83 4.61 13.46
CA LEU A 116 5.90 3.83 12.66
C LEU A 116 4.97 2.96 13.51
N VAL A 117 5.44 2.42 14.65
CA VAL A 117 4.63 1.57 15.54
C VAL A 117 3.44 2.30 16.17
N ARG A 118 3.48 3.63 16.21
CA ARG A 118 2.39 4.49 16.73
C ARG A 118 1.61 5.17 15.60
N HIS A 119 1.96 4.90 14.35
CA HIS A 119 1.33 5.56 13.22
C HIS A 119 -0.08 5.02 12.98
N GLN A 120 -1.05 5.91 12.73
CA GLN A 120 -2.46 5.57 12.55
C GLN A 120 -2.76 4.50 11.48
N HIS A 121 -1.86 4.35 10.50
CA HIS A 121 -2.02 3.39 9.40
C HIS A 121 -1.21 2.09 9.58
N ILE A 122 -0.56 1.86 10.73
CA ILE A 122 0.27 0.66 10.94
C ILE A 122 -0.51 -0.66 10.80
N ASN A 123 -1.78 -0.67 11.23
CA ASN A 123 -2.68 -1.82 11.17
C ASN A 123 -3.04 -2.26 9.74
N TYR A 124 -2.65 -1.49 8.72
CA TYR A 124 -2.83 -1.87 7.31
C TYR A 124 -1.60 -2.60 6.74
N LEU A 125 -0.46 -2.55 7.44
CA LEU A 125 0.84 -3.07 7.02
C LEU A 125 1.20 -4.42 7.66
N VAL A 126 0.66 -4.68 8.86
CA VAL A 126 0.80 -5.94 9.61
C VAL A 126 -0.33 -6.90 9.24
#